data_AF-A0A1Q7B9Q7-F1
#
_entry.id   AF-A0A1Q7B9Q7-F1
#
_cell.length_a   1.000
_cell.length_b   1.000
_cell.length_c   1.000
_cell.angle_alpha   90.00
_cell.angle_beta   90.00
_cell.angle_gamma   90.00
#
_symmetry.space_group_name_H-M   'P 1'
#
loop_
_entity.id
_entity.type
_entity.pdbx_description
1 polymer ?
#
loop_
_entity_poly.entity_id
_entity_poly.type
_entity_poly.pdbx_seq_one_letter_code
_entity_poly.pdbx_strand_id
1 'polypeptide(L)'
;MSTELATIGPNPFEQYGMIASGRSIEGELLKFSKYGDWLAGKDSTKIDHGTRLVAQMPSLQVGWIKWVDNKPAEARMGFVSEGYMPARRGDLDAQDKSEWPAGTDGKPRDPWQFTNSIVLVNPETEAVYTFQPSSRGGIGAIGELCRAYGKRVRSHPDELPVVALDVSSYKHPVREYGEVREPVLRVVDWVKGEETAAAIAQTNVLDDEQYQPAQPRPASSPAQSRGQNLPKSDPMDDPIPFASEWR
;
A
#
# COMPACT_ATOMS: atom_id res chain seq x y z
N MET A 1 46.26 4.69 4.48
CA MET A 1 45.77 3.51 3.74
C MET A 1 44.26 3.52 3.89
N SER A 2 43.53 3.92 2.84
CA SER A 2 42.06 3.97 2.85
C SER A 2 41.50 2.59 2.59
N THR A 3 40.63 2.12 3.47
CA THR A 3 39.80 0.94 3.26
C THR A 3 38.52 1.41 2.58
N GLU A 4 38.31 1.03 1.32
CA GLU A 4 37.05 1.24 0.62
C GLU A 4 35.98 0.33 1.24
N LEU A 5 34.89 0.93 1.74
CA LEU A 5 33.69 0.24 2.18
C LEU A 5 32.92 -0.19 0.93
N ALA A 6 32.96 -1.48 0.60
CA ALA A 6 32.09 -2.07 -0.41
C ALA A 6 30.62 -1.95 0.08
N THR A 7 29.81 -1.20 -0.65
CA THR A 7 28.37 -1.08 -0.43
C THR A 7 27.71 -2.41 -0.77
N ILE A 8 27.37 -3.19 0.26
CA ILE A 8 26.59 -4.43 0.11
C ILE A 8 25.12 -4.01 0.15
N GLY A 9 24.44 -4.09 -1.01
CA GLY A 9 22.99 -3.86 -1.13
C GLY A 9 22.16 -5.05 -0.63
N PRO A 10 20.82 -5.06 -0.83
CA PRO A 10 19.96 -6.12 -0.32
C PRO A 10 20.44 -7.45 -0.88
N ASN A 11 20.45 -8.50 -0.06
CA ASN A 11 20.97 -9.76 -0.56
C ASN A 11 20.14 -10.23 -1.78
N PRO A 12 20.77 -10.83 -2.79
CA PRO A 12 20.08 -11.20 -4.02
C PRO A 12 18.87 -12.12 -3.82
N PHE A 13 18.79 -12.84 -2.70
CA PHE A 13 17.69 -13.75 -2.39
C PHE A 13 16.45 -13.03 -1.83
N GLU A 14 16.63 -11.96 -1.06
CA GLU A 14 15.54 -11.09 -0.60
C GLU A 14 15.02 -10.22 -1.74
N GLN A 15 15.93 -9.67 -2.55
CA GLN A 15 15.53 -8.96 -3.76
C GLN A 15 14.78 -9.88 -4.72
N TYR A 16 15.25 -11.11 -4.90
CA TYR A 16 14.50 -12.13 -5.64
C TYR A 16 13.20 -12.52 -4.93
N GLY A 17 13.15 -12.58 -3.60
CA GLY A 17 11.94 -12.85 -2.83
C GLY A 17 10.85 -11.79 -3.03
N MET A 18 11.23 -10.51 -3.05
CA MET A 18 10.34 -9.39 -3.35
C MET A 18 9.83 -9.46 -4.81
N ILE A 19 10.74 -9.65 -5.77
CA ILE A 19 10.41 -9.82 -7.20
C ILE A 19 9.50 -11.04 -7.41
N ALA A 20 9.83 -12.18 -6.82
CA ALA A 20 9.08 -13.43 -6.92
C ALA A 20 7.71 -13.36 -6.23
N SER A 21 7.55 -12.51 -5.22
CA SER A 21 6.27 -12.29 -4.54
C SER A 21 5.33 -11.33 -5.29
N GLY A 22 5.82 -10.63 -6.32
CA GLY A 22 5.06 -9.61 -7.05
C GLY A 22 4.68 -8.39 -6.21
N ARG A 23 5.30 -8.21 -5.04
CA ARG A 23 5.06 -7.08 -4.13
C ARG A 23 6.28 -6.18 -4.12
N SER A 24 6.21 -5.03 -4.80
CA SER A 24 7.17 -3.94 -4.63
C SER A 24 6.75 -3.11 -3.42
N ILE A 25 7.02 -3.62 -2.21
CA ILE A 25 6.90 -2.86 -0.96
C ILE A 25 8.29 -2.33 -0.66
N GLU A 26 8.44 -1.01 -0.62
CA GLU A 26 9.62 -0.33 -0.09
C GLU A 26 9.42 -0.11 1.41
N GLY A 27 10.36 -0.62 2.22
CA GLY A 27 10.28 -0.57 3.68
C GLY A 27 9.10 -1.38 4.24
N GLU A 28 8.37 -0.81 5.20
CA GLU A 28 7.25 -1.49 5.85
C GLU A 28 5.91 -1.19 5.20
N LEU A 29 5.02 -2.20 5.11
CA LEU A 29 3.64 -1.96 4.66
C LEU A 29 2.89 -1.13 5.71
N LEU A 30 2.45 0.06 5.33
CA LEU A 30 1.54 0.88 6.11
C LEU A 30 0.10 0.48 5.79
N LYS A 31 -0.65 0.16 6.83
CA LYS A 31 -2.06 -0.26 6.76
C LYS A 31 -2.91 0.64 7.64
N PHE A 32 -4.09 0.98 7.14
CA PHE A 32 -5.13 1.59 7.94
C PHE A 32 -6.16 0.53 8.36
N SER A 33 -6.47 0.46 9.65
CA SER A 33 -7.45 -0.47 10.21
C SER A 33 -8.85 0.15 10.18
N LYS A 34 -9.90 -0.69 10.14
CA LYS A 34 -11.29 -0.21 10.26
C LYS A 34 -11.59 0.49 11.59
N TYR A 35 -10.76 0.25 12.61
CA TYR A 35 -10.85 0.89 13.90
C TYR A 35 -10.18 2.28 13.90
N GLY A 36 -9.68 2.77 12.77
CA GLY A 36 -9.05 4.08 12.68
C GLY A 36 -7.59 4.12 13.12
N ASP A 37 -6.94 2.96 13.26
CA ASP A 37 -5.53 2.88 13.62
C ASP A 37 -4.65 2.80 12.37
N TRP A 38 -3.53 3.49 12.41
CA TRP A 38 -2.43 3.29 11.45
C TRP A 38 -1.48 2.24 12.01
N LEU A 39 -1.13 1.26 11.19
CA LEU A 39 -0.32 0.09 11.56
C LEU A 39 0.79 -0.09 10.52
N ALA A 40 2.02 -0.36 10.94
CA ALA A 40 3.14 -0.60 10.05
C ALA A 40 3.76 -1.99 10.27
N GLY A 41 4.28 -2.57 9.19
CA GLY A 41 5.11 -3.77 9.24
C GLY A 41 4.33 -5.07 9.52
N LYS A 42 5.09 -6.17 9.66
CA LYS A 42 4.54 -7.52 9.90
C LYS A 42 3.91 -7.63 11.28
N ASP A 43 4.46 -6.91 12.26
CA ASP A 43 4.01 -6.93 13.65
C ASP A 43 2.82 -6.01 13.91
N SER A 44 2.35 -5.29 12.88
CA SER A 44 1.25 -4.32 12.99
C SER A 44 1.54 -3.28 14.07
N THR A 45 2.75 -2.74 14.08
CA THR A 45 3.19 -1.69 15.00
C THR A 45 2.32 -0.47 14.82
N LYS A 46 1.68 -0.01 15.90
CA LYS A 46 0.81 1.17 15.85
C LYS A 46 1.63 2.42 15.57
N ILE A 47 1.20 3.18 14.57
CA ILE A 47 1.70 4.52 14.27
C ILE A 47 0.71 5.53 14.81
N ASP A 48 1.22 6.52 15.54
CA ASP A 48 0.39 7.53 16.19
C ASP A 48 -0.26 8.46 15.17
N HIS A 49 -1.44 8.97 15.53
CA HIS A 49 -2.09 10.02 14.76
C HIS A 49 -1.26 11.30 14.86
N GLY A 50 -1.14 12.01 13.75
CA GLY A 50 -0.29 13.20 13.63
C GLY A 50 1.16 12.90 13.23
N THR A 51 1.58 11.63 13.14
CA THR A 51 2.91 11.28 12.61
C THR A 51 3.08 11.88 11.22
N ARG A 52 4.19 12.63 11.05
CA ARG A 52 4.52 13.34 9.81
C ARG A 52 5.37 12.45 8.93
N LEU A 53 4.93 12.26 7.69
CA LEU A 53 5.63 11.51 6.67
C LEU A 53 5.72 12.35 5.39
N VAL A 54 6.83 12.27 4.68
CA VAL A 54 7.01 12.89 3.36
C VAL A 54 6.49 11.92 2.31
N ALA A 55 5.49 12.34 1.54
CA ALA A 55 4.94 11.53 0.47
C ALA A 55 5.77 11.67 -0.81
N GLN A 56 6.37 10.56 -1.23
CA GLN A 56 7.19 10.48 -2.43
C GLN A 56 6.29 10.41 -3.66
N MET A 57 5.73 11.55 -4.05
CA MET A 57 4.74 11.64 -5.13
C MET A 57 5.19 11.01 -6.46
N PRO A 58 6.48 11.07 -6.88
CA PRO A 58 6.94 10.36 -8.07
C PRO A 58 6.82 8.83 -8.00
N SER A 59 6.82 8.24 -6.78
CA SER A 59 6.65 6.80 -6.56
C SER A 59 5.20 6.31 -6.71
N LEU A 60 4.23 7.23 -6.79
CA LEU A 60 2.82 6.86 -6.82
C LEU A 60 2.49 6.00 -8.05
N GLN A 61 2.10 4.76 -7.79
CA GLN A 61 1.56 3.85 -8.78
C GLN A 61 0.07 3.67 -8.58
N VAL A 62 -0.65 3.53 -9.69
CA VAL A 62 -2.07 3.20 -9.71
C VAL A 62 -2.31 2.07 -10.70
N GLY A 63 -3.35 1.27 -10.48
CA GLY A 63 -3.61 0.14 -11.36
C GLY A 63 -4.55 -0.90 -10.81
N TRP A 64 -4.47 -2.07 -11.43
CA TRP A 64 -5.32 -3.20 -11.15
C TRP A 64 -4.49 -4.42 -10.76
N ILE A 65 -4.90 -5.11 -9.70
CA ILE A 65 -4.35 -6.40 -9.31
C ILE A 65 -5.44 -7.44 -9.45
N LYS A 66 -5.20 -8.48 -10.25
CA LYS A 66 -6.08 -9.62 -10.42
C LYS A 66 -5.77 -10.66 -9.36
N TRP A 67 -6.78 -11.07 -8.62
CA TRP A 67 -6.70 -12.10 -7.61
C TRP A 67 -7.40 -13.37 -8.08
N VAL A 68 -6.68 -14.49 -8.02
CA VAL A 68 -7.19 -15.83 -8.31
C VAL A 68 -6.73 -16.73 -7.16
N ASP A 69 -7.65 -17.48 -6.56
CA ASP A 69 -7.37 -18.36 -5.42
C ASP A 69 -6.61 -17.67 -4.25
N ASN A 70 -7.00 -16.43 -3.94
CA ASN A 70 -6.37 -15.56 -2.93
C ASN A 70 -4.90 -15.22 -3.20
N LYS A 71 -4.44 -15.36 -4.45
CA LYS A 71 -3.09 -14.97 -4.87
C LYS A 71 -3.15 -13.93 -5.98
N PRO A 72 -2.21 -12.96 -6.01
CA PRO A 72 -2.09 -12.06 -7.13
C PRO A 72 -1.64 -12.87 -8.36
N ALA A 73 -2.49 -12.96 -9.37
CA ALA A 73 -2.21 -13.65 -10.62
C ALA A 73 -1.64 -12.69 -11.68
N GLU A 74 -2.08 -11.43 -11.64
CA GLU A 74 -1.67 -10.39 -12.59
C GLU A 74 -1.69 -9.02 -11.91
N ALA A 75 -0.74 -8.16 -12.24
CA ALA A 75 -0.73 -6.77 -11.79
C ALA A 75 -0.48 -5.84 -12.99
N ARG A 76 -1.37 -4.86 -13.17
CA ARG A 76 -1.30 -3.80 -14.19
C ARG A 76 -1.20 -2.45 -13.49
N MET A 77 -0.02 -2.21 -12.91
CA MET A 77 0.31 -0.99 -12.17
C MET A 77 1.26 -0.12 -12.99
N GLY A 78 1.12 1.21 -12.90
CA GLY A 78 2.03 2.15 -13.55
C GLY A 78 2.10 3.49 -12.82
N PHE A 79 3.17 4.23 -13.09
CA PHE A 79 3.49 5.47 -12.40
C PHE A 79 2.63 6.65 -12.88
N VAL A 80 1.97 7.34 -11.95
CA VAL A 80 1.17 8.53 -12.26
C VAL A 80 2.04 9.67 -12.77
N SER A 81 3.28 9.77 -12.28
CA SER A 81 4.28 10.76 -12.71
C SER A 81 4.65 10.64 -14.21
N GLU A 82 4.52 9.45 -14.79
CA GLU A 82 4.74 9.18 -16.22
C GLU A 82 3.47 9.38 -17.06
N GLY A 83 2.39 9.87 -16.44
CA GLY A 83 1.09 10.03 -17.11
C GLY A 83 0.33 8.72 -17.28
N TYR A 84 0.71 7.65 -16.56
CA TYR A 84 -0.02 6.39 -16.62
C TYR A 84 -1.47 6.57 -16.15
N MET A 85 -2.39 6.08 -16.98
CA MET A 85 -3.81 6.03 -16.67
C MET A 85 -4.24 4.56 -16.68
N PRO A 86 -4.79 4.03 -15.58
CA PRO A 86 -5.19 2.65 -15.50
C PRO A 86 -6.34 2.38 -16.48
N ALA A 87 -6.36 1.19 -17.08
CA ALA A 87 -7.45 0.74 -17.95
C ALA A 87 -8.81 0.86 -17.23
N ARG A 88 -9.89 1.10 -17.97
CA ARG A 88 -11.23 1.09 -17.37
C ARG A 88 -11.56 -0.34 -16.97
N ARG A 89 -12.37 -0.54 -15.93
CA ARG A 89 -12.78 -1.89 -15.50
C ARG A 89 -13.44 -2.70 -16.63
N GLY A 90 -14.17 -2.03 -17.53
CA GLY A 90 -14.81 -2.66 -18.70
C GLY A 90 -13.83 -3.15 -19.78
N ASP A 91 -12.59 -2.67 -19.77
CA ASP A 91 -11.55 -3.07 -20.73
C ASP A 91 -10.72 -4.26 -20.21
N LEU A 92 -10.93 -4.66 -18.95
CA LEU A 92 -10.32 -5.83 -18.34
C LEU A 92 -11.12 -7.09 -18.66
N ASP A 93 -10.53 -8.26 -18.45
CA ASP A 93 -11.25 -9.52 -18.58
C ASP A 93 -12.16 -9.76 -17.34
N ALA A 94 -12.71 -10.98 -17.23
CA ALA A 94 -13.63 -11.37 -16.17
C ALA A 94 -14.84 -10.43 -16.04
N GLN A 95 -15.55 -10.18 -17.15
CA GLN A 95 -16.77 -9.37 -17.18
C GLN A 95 -18.01 -10.14 -16.71
N ASP A 96 -18.01 -11.47 -16.86
CA ASP A 96 -19.11 -12.32 -16.40
C ASP A 96 -19.06 -12.52 -14.88
N LYS A 97 -20.01 -11.90 -14.18
CA LYS A 97 -20.14 -11.99 -12.73
C LYS A 97 -20.46 -13.39 -12.22
N SER A 98 -21.04 -14.25 -13.06
CA SER A 98 -21.36 -15.63 -12.68
C SER A 98 -20.12 -16.51 -12.62
N GLU A 99 -19.04 -16.11 -13.30
CA GLU A 99 -17.75 -16.79 -13.30
C GLU A 99 -16.79 -16.24 -12.22
N TRP A 100 -17.21 -15.21 -11.48
CA TRP A 100 -16.36 -14.59 -10.47
C TRP A 100 -16.08 -15.55 -9.30
N PRO A 101 -14.83 -15.59 -8.81
CA PRO A 101 -14.50 -16.40 -7.66
C PRO A 101 -15.32 -15.96 -6.45
N ALA A 102 -15.75 -16.94 -5.65
CA ALA A 102 -16.40 -16.64 -4.39
C ALA A 102 -15.39 -16.03 -3.41
N GLY A 103 -15.74 -14.89 -2.83
CA GLY A 103 -15.03 -14.30 -1.71
C GLY A 103 -15.14 -15.16 -0.45
N THR A 104 -14.49 -14.71 0.62
CA THR A 104 -14.52 -15.37 1.93
C THR A 104 -15.92 -15.44 2.56
N ASP A 105 -16.85 -14.60 2.10
CA ASP A 105 -18.26 -14.59 2.49
C ASP A 105 -19.15 -15.44 1.56
N GLY A 106 -18.55 -16.16 0.61
CA GLY A 106 -19.23 -17.02 -0.36
C GLY A 106 -19.89 -16.25 -1.52
N LYS A 107 -19.75 -14.92 -1.58
CA LYS A 107 -20.35 -14.11 -2.65
C LYS A 107 -19.37 -13.95 -3.80
N PRO A 108 -19.83 -13.95 -5.06
CA PRO A 108 -18.96 -13.66 -6.20
C PRO A 108 -18.33 -12.28 -6.05
N ARG A 109 -16.99 -12.20 -6.08
CA ARG A 109 -16.24 -10.95 -5.95
C ARG A 109 -15.43 -10.71 -7.20
N ASP A 110 -15.41 -9.45 -7.64
CA ASP A 110 -14.62 -9.04 -8.78
C ASP A 110 -13.15 -9.45 -8.57
N PRO A 111 -12.56 -10.27 -9.46
CA PRO A 111 -11.17 -10.68 -9.30
C PRO A 111 -10.21 -9.50 -9.48
N TRP A 112 -10.62 -8.42 -10.16
CA TRP A 112 -9.82 -7.23 -10.32
C TRP A 112 -10.04 -6.23 -9.19
N GLN A 113 -8.96 -5.93 -8.47
CA GLN A 113 -8.95 -4.94 -7.41
C GLN A 113 -8.15 -3.71 -7.84
N PHE A 114 -8.81 -2.56 -7.86
CA PHE A 114 -8.13 -1.29 -8.08
C PHE A 114 -7.27 -0.95 -6.86
N THR A 115 -6.01 -0.61 -7.08
CA THR A 115 -5.02 -0.41 -6.02
C THR A 115 -4.14 0.78 -6.34
N ASN A 116 -3.82 1.57 -5.31
CA ASN A 116 -2.77 2.58 -5.36
C ASN A 116 -1.59 2.08 -4.53
N SER A 117 -0.37 2.52 -4.84
CA SER A 117 0.83 2.29 -4.03
C SER A 117 1.65 3.58 -3.99
N ILE A 118 2.01 4.06 -2.81
CA ILE A 118 2.87 5.23 -2.64
C ILE A 118 3.86 5.00 -1.50
N VAL A 119 5.08 5.51 -1.69
CA VAL A 119 6.12 5.50 -0.66
C VAL A 119 6.02 6.75 0.20
N LEU A 120 6.12 6.55 1.51
CA LEU A 120 6.08 7.58 2.55
C LEU A 120 7.34 7.44 3.40
N VAL A 121 8.03 8.54 3.68
CA VAL A 121 9.28 8.55 4.44
C VAL A 121 9.11 9.36 5.72
N ASN A 122 9.47 8.81 6.87
CA ASN A 122 9.54 9.61 8.09
C ASN A 122 10.79 10.51 8.03
N PRO A 123 10.65 11.85 8.04
CA PRO A 123 11.79 12.75 7.90
C PRO A 123 12.70 12.77 9.14
N GLU A 124 12.24 12.30 10.30
CA GLU A 124 13.02 12.28 11.55
C GLU A 124 13.75 10.96 11.75
N THR A 125 13.10 9.84 11.42
CA THR A 125 13.65 8.49 11.65
C THR A 125 14.17 7.81 10.39
N GLU A 126 13.98 8.43 9.22
CA GLU A 126 14.27 7.86 7.90
C GLU A 126 13.52 6.56 7.60
N ALA A 127 12.54 6.18 8.44
CA ALA A 127 11.74 4.99 8.24
C ALA A 127 10.91 5.10 6.95
N VAL A 128 10.99 4.08 6.11
CA VAL A 128 10.27 4.03 4.83
C VAL A 128 9.05 3.12 4.96
N TYR A 129 7.94 3.62 4.45
CA TYR A 129 6.66 2.95 4.46
C TYR A 129 6.06 2.92 3.05
N THR A 130 5.44 1.81 2.69
CA THR A 130 4.59 1.73 1.50
C THR A 130 3.13 1.71 1.92
N PHE A 131 2.35 2.70 1.48
CA PHE A 131 0.91 2.72 1.67
C PHE A 131 0.21 2.23 0.40
N GLN A 132 -0.43 1.06 0.48
CA GLN A 132 -1.05 0.40 -0.67
C GLN A 132 -2.58 0.20 -0.50
N PRO A 133 -3.39 1.28 -0.54
CA PRO A 133 -4.82 1.16 -0.34
C PRO A 133 -5.55 0.63 -1.60
N SER A 134 -6.54 -0.22 -1.35
CA SER A 134 -7.54 -0.66 -2.34
C SER A 134 -8.98 -0.35 -1.93
N SER A 135 -9.19 0.22 -0.73
CA SER A 135 -10.50 0.63 -0.24
C SER A 135 -10.88 2.02 -0.76
N ARG A 136 -12.18 2.30 -0.83
CA ARG A 136 -12.70 3.61 -1.26
C ARG A 136 -12.11 4.77 -0.45
N GLY A 137 -12.05 4.63 0.88
CA GLY A 137 -11.49 5.66 1.77
C GLY A 137 -9.99 5.89 1.53
N GLY A 138 -9.22 4.81 1.39
CA GLY A 138 -7.78 4.90 1.11
C GLY A 138 -7.47 5.50 -0.26
N ILE A 139 -8.20 5.10 -1.31
CA ILE A 139 -8.10 5.69 -2.65
C ILE A 139 -8.50 7.17 -2.60
N GLY A 140 -9.54 7.51 -1.85
CA GLY A 140 -9.97 8.90 -1.61
C GLY A 140 -8.88 9.76 -0.98
N ALA A 141 -8.20 9.25 0.05
CA ALA A 141 -7.08 9.93 0.71
C ALA A 141 -5.93 10.23 -0.26
N ILE A 142 -5.56 9.26 -1.12
CA ILE A 142 -4.56 9.47 -2.17
C ILE A 142 -5.06 10.49 -3.20
N GLY A 143 -6.34 10.47 -3.56
CA GLY A 143 -6.94 11.43 -4.48
C GLY A 143 -6.85 12.88 -3.98
N GLU A 144 -7.15 13.12 -2.69
CA GLU A 144 -6.98 14.43 -2.07
C GLU A 144 -5.51 14.88 -2.04
N LEU A 145 -4.59 13.97 -1.71
CA LEU A 145 -3.15 14.24 -1.76
C LEU A 145 -2.69 14.63 -3.18
N CYS A 146 -3.15 13.90 -4.22
CA CYS A 146 -2.85 14.22 -5.61
C CYS A 146 -3.40 15.59 -6.03
N ARG A 147 -4.61 15.95 -5.58
CA ARG A 147 -5.20 17.29 -5.85
C ARG A 147 -4.37 18.41 -5.23
N ALA A 148 -3.87 18.22 -4.01
CA ALA A 148 -2.99 19.18 -3.34
C ALA A 148 -1.65 19.29 -4.07
N TYR A 149 -1.00 18.16 -4.34
CA TYR A 149 0.29 18.10 -5.03
C TYR A 149 0.24 18.68 -6.45
N GLY A 150 -0.75 18.31 -7.25
CA GLY A 150 -0.90 18.79 -8.63
C GLY A 150 -1.13 20.31 -8.77
N LYS A 151 -1.55 20.99 -7.68
CA LYS A 151 -1.57 22.45 -7.62
C LYS A 151 -0.19 23.02 -7.28
N ARG A 152 0.53 22.40 -6.33
CA ARG A 152 1.83 22.87 -5.84
C ARG A 152 2.96 22.68 -6.86
N VAL A 153 3.04 21.50 -7.47
CA VAL A 153 4.15 21.09 -8.35
C VAL A 153 4.36 22.02 -9.56
N ARG A 154 3.32 22.75 -9.98
CA ARG A 154 3.42 23.71 -11.10
C ARG A 154 4.31 24.91 -10.78
N SER A 155 4.33 25.34 -9.52
CA SER A 155 5.13 26.48 -9.07
C SER A 155 6.36 26.04 -8.27
N HIS A 156 6.32 24.85 -7.68
CA HIS A 156 7.37 24.28 -6.83
C HIS A 156 7.62 22.81 -7.22
N PRO A 157 8.31 22.56 -8.36
CA PRO A 157 8.47 21.22 -8.90
C PRO A 157 9.40 20.32 -8.06
N ASP A 158 10.26 20.91 -7.24
CA ASP A 158 11.21 20.23 -6.36
C ASP A 158 10.67 19.94 -4.96
N GLU A 159 9.44 20.38 -4.64
CA GLU A 159 8.83 20.18 -3.33
C GLU A 159 7.94 18.93 -3.28
N LEU A 160 8.00 18.22 -2.16
CA LEU A 160 7.18 17.08 -1.81
C LEU A 160 6.28 17.41 -0.59
N PRO A 161 5.05 16.90 -0.56
CA PRO A 161 4.14 17.13 0.56
C PRO A 161 4.56 16.33 1.80
N VAL A 162 4.62 17.02 2.95
CA VAL A 162 4.64 16.39 4.27
C VAL A 162 3.20 16.19 4.72
N VAL A 163 2.82 14.95 4.95
CA VAL A 163 1.47 14.54 5.38
C VAL A 163 1.47 14.11 6.84
N ALA A 164 0.45 14.50 7.58
CA ALA A 164 0.14 13.93 8.89
C ALA A 164 -0.86 12.78 8.72
N LEU A 165 -0.56 11.63 9.33
CA LEU A 165 -1.46 10.49 9.39
C LEU A 165 -2.63 10.78 10.34
N ASP A 166 -3.86 10.77 9.83
CA ASP A 166 -5.04 11.15 10.60
C ASP A 166 -6.24 10.25 10.24
N VAL A 167 -7.36 10.43 10.93
CA VAL A 167 -8.61 9.68 10.71
C VAL A 167 -9.79 10.63 10.59
N SER A 168 -10.64 10.35 9.60
CA SER A 168 -11.98 10.94 9.49
C SER A 168 -13.01 9.85 9.76
N SER A 169 -14.20 10.24 10.21
CA SER A 169 -15.32 9.32 10.34
C SER A 169 -16.62 9.92 9.85
N TYR A 170 -17.48 9.07 9.27
CA TYR A 170 -18.81 9.44 8.86
C TYR A 170 -19.81 8.33 9.20
N LYS A 171 -21.08 8.72 9.37
CA LYS A 171 -22.16 7.73 9.57
C LYS A 171 -22.61 7.22 8.22
N HIS A 172 -22.49 5.92 7.99
CA HIS A 172 -22.96 5.33 6.75
C HIS A 172 -24.50 5.44 6.68
N PRO A 173 -25.08 5.81 5.51
CA PRO A 173 -26.53 5.98 5.36
C PRO A 173 -27.31 4.71 5.69
N VAL A 174 -26.73 3.54 5.36
CA VAL A 174 -27.24 2.24 5.81
C VAL A 174 -26.78 2.00 7.25
N ARG A 175 -27.72 2.03 8.20
CA ARG A 175 -27.47 1.91 9.65
C ARG A 175 -26.69 0.66 10.06
N GLU A 176 -26.82 -0.44 9.33
CA GLU A 176 -26.16 -1.71 9.62
C GLU A 176 -24.63 -1.62 9.57
N TYR A 177 -24.09 -0.69 8.76
CA TYR A 177 -22.64 -0.47 8.64
C TYR A 177 -22.08 0.50 9.68
N GLY A 178 -22.94 1.24 10.39
CA GLY A 178 -22.53 2.09 11.50
C GLY A 178 -21.64 3.28 11.11
N GLU A 179 -20.67 3.58 11.97
CA GLU A 179 -19.67 4.62 11.75
C GLU A 179 -18.50 4.06 10.93
N VAL A 180 -18.25 4.65 9.77
CA VAL A 180 -17.15 4.29 8.89
C VAL A 180 -15.99 5.24 9.15
N ARG A 181 -14.80 4.68 9.35
CA ARG A 181 -13.55 5.42 9.52
C ARG A 181 -12.74 5.33 8.24
N GLU A 182 -12.17 6.45 7.83
CA GLU A 182 -11.34 6.55 6.63
C GLU A 182 -9.98 7.17 6.95
N PRO A 183 -8.92 6.72 6.26
CA PRO A 183 -7.61 7.32 6.43
C PRO A 183 -7.60 8.74 5.89
N VAL A 184 -6.86 9.63 6.55
CA VAL A 184 -6.61 10.98 6.07
C VAL A 184 -5.10 11.22 5.99
N LEU A 185 -4.63 11.64 4.82
CA LEU A 185 -3.26 12.10 4.60
C LEU A 185 -3.28 13.63 4.48
N ARG A 186 -3.30 14.30 5.64
CA ARG A 186 -3.45 15.76 5.69
C ARG A 186 -2.11 16.41 5.35
N VAL A 187 -2.02 17.15 4.25
CA VAL A 187 -0.82 17.94 3.95
C VAL A 187 -0.65 19.03 5.00
N VAL A 188 0.45 18.97 5.75
CA VAL A 188 0.78 19.91 6.83
C VAL A 188 2.00 20.77 6.53
N ASP A 189 2.88 20.33 5.62
CA ASP A 189 4.08 21.08 5.22
C ASP A 189 4.57 20.66 3.82
N TRP A 190 5.63 21.30 3.34
CA TRP A 190 6.32 21.00 2.07
C TRP A 190 7.83 21.01 2.27
N VAL A 191 8.53 20.02 1.73
CA VAL A 191 9.99 19.87 1.84
C VAL A 191 10.60 19.64 0.47
N LYS A 192 11.90 19.93 0.30
CA LYS A 192 12.59 19.61 -0.96
C LYS A 192 12.80 18.10 -1.09
N GLY A 193 12.55 17.56 -2.28
CA GLY A 193 12.62 16.12 -2.51
C GLY A 193 14.00 15.52 -2.27
N GLU A 194 15.07 16.28 -2.51
CA GLU A 194 16.46 15.86 -2.27
C GLU A 194 16.72 15.48 -0.81
N GLU A 195 16.03 16.11 0.14
CA GLU A 195 16.22 15.89 1.59
C GLU A 195 15.73 14.50 2.03
N THR A 196 14.88 13.85 1.23
CA THR A 196 14.29 12.53 1.57
C THR A 196 14.68 11.42 0.61
N ALA A 197 15.34 11.74 -0.50
CA ALA A 197 15.82 10.76 -1.47
C ALA A 197 16.85 9.78 -0.87
N ALA A 198 17.64 10.23 0.11
CA ALA A 198 18.65 9.41 0.77
C ALA A 198 18.05 8.26 1.60
N ALA A 199 16.88 8.45 2.22
CA ALA A 199 16.23 7.41 3.02
C ALA A 199 15.72 6.24 2.17
N ILE A 200 15.17 6.54 0.98
CA ILE A 200 14.73 5.52 0.01
C ILE A 200 15.94 4.72 -0.50
N ALA A 201 17.05 5.41 -0.79
CA ALA A 201 18.29 4.77 -1.21
C ALA A 201 18.90 3.87 -0.11
N GLN A 202 18.76 4.25 1.16
CA GLN A 202 19.24 3.50 2.34
C GLN A 202 18.35 2.31 2.72
N THR A 203 17.07 2.29 2.35
CA THR A 203 16.20 1.13 2.62
C THR A 203 16.68 -0.12 1.87
N ASN A 204 17.49 0.05 0.83
CA ASN A 204 18.22 -1.03 0.19
C ASN A 204 19.45 -1.54 0.98
N VAL A 205 19.78 -0.98 2.15
CA VAL A 205 21.09 -1.19 2.81
C VAL A 205 20.95 -1.57 4.30
N LEU A 206 19.80 -1.35 4.95
CA LEU A 206 19.70 -1.35 6.42
C LEU A 206 19.24 -2.66 7.10
N ASP A 207 18.94 -3.74 6.38
CA ASP A 207 18.50 -5.01 7.01
C ASP A 207 19.64 -6.03 7.28
N ASP A 208 20.91 -5.65 7.06
CA ASP A 208 22.06 -6.58 7.04
C ASP A 208 22.63 -6.95 8.44
N GLU A 209 22.28 -6.23 9.52
CA GLU A 209 22.98 -6.36 10.82
C GLU A 209 22.50 -7.50 11.76
N GLN A 210 21.53 -8.35 11.38
CA GLN A 210 21.00 -9.38 12.30
C GLN A 210 20.99 -10.84 11.79
N TYR A 211 21.82 -11.20 10.79
CA TYR A 211 21.90 -12.61 10.38
C TYR A 211 22.88 -13.45 11.23
N GLN A 212 22.33 -14.22 12.17
CA GLN A 212 22.98 -15.44 12.67
C GLN A 212 22.34 -16.67 11.97
N PRO A 213 23.08 -17.48 11.19
CA PRO A 213 22.50 -18.62 10.49
C PRO A 213 21.96 -19.66 11.48
N ALA A 214 20.65 -19.90 11.44
CA ALA A 214 20.01 -20.98 12.19
C ALA A 214 20.30 -22.33 11.52
N GLN A 215 20.78 -23.30 12.31
CA GLN A 215 21.00 -24.67 11.82
C GLN A 215 19.67 -25.39 11.51
N PRO A 216 19.63 -26.21 10.44
CA PRO A 216 18.40 -26.86 10.00
C PRO A 216 17.91 -27.90 11.02
N ARG A 217 16.64 -27.78 11.43
CA ARG A 217 15.93 -28.84 12.16
C ARG A 217 15.31 -29.84 11.16
N PRO A 218 15.35 -31.16 11.44
CA PRO A 218 14.79 -32.16 10.54
C PRO A 218 13.25 -32.10 10.50
N ALA A 219 12.72 -32.38 9.32
CA ALA A 219 11.30 -32.32 8.98
C ALA A 219 10.45 -33.35 9.73
N SER A 220 9.26 -32.95 10.15
CA SER A 220 8.18 -33.87 10.53
C SER A 220 6.90 -33.59 9.72
N SER A 221 6.30 -34.69 9.28
CA SER A 221 5.08 -34.81 8.46
C SER A 221 3.77 -34.57 9.25
N PRO A 222 2.60 -34.49 8.58
CA PRO A 222 1.59 -33.47 8.83
C PRO A 222 0.54 -33.86 9.89
N ALA A 223 0.06 -32.87 10.66
CA ALA A 223 -1.06 -33.02 11.57
C ALA A 223 -2.13 -31.94 11.34
N GLN A 224 -3.26 -32.41 10.80
CA GLN A 224 -4.67 -32.07 11.09
C GLN A 224 -5.09 -30.60 11.25
N SER A 225 -5.97 -30.20 10.33
CA SER A 225 -6.76 -28.97 10.35
C SER A 225 -7.59 -28.83 11.63
N ARG A 226 -7.40 -27.73 12.34
CA ARG A 226 -8.34 -27.25 13.36
C ARG A 226 -8.88 -25.90 12.92
N GLY A 227 -10.18 -25.87 12.65
CA GLY A 227 -10.89 -24.71 12.13
C GLY A 227 -10.66 -23.47 12.98
N GLN A 228 -10.31 -22.37 12.32
CA GLN A 228 -10.29 -21.04 12.91
C GLN A 228 -11.41 -20.23 12.26
N ASN A 229 -12.31 -19.75 13.12
CA ASN A 229 -13.29 -18.72 12.80
C ASN A 229 -12.57 -17.48 12.27
N LEU A 230 -12.82 -17.12 11.02
CA LEU A 230 -12.43 -15.81 10.47
C LEU A 230 -13.62 -14.83 10.55
N PRO A 231 -13.36 -13.54 10.81
CA PRO A 231 -14.38 -12.52 11.01
C PRO A 231 -15.17 -12.23 9.72
N LYS A 232 -16.46 -11.92 9.91
CA LYS A 232 -17.42 -11.54 8.88
C LYS A 232 -16.92 -10.36 8.04
N SER A 233 -17.34 -10.35 6.77
CA SER A 233 -17.02 -9.37 5.72
C SER A 233 -17.02 -7.92 6.21
N ASP A 234 -15.97 -7.20 5.84
CA ASP A 234 -15.73 -5.82 6.24
C ASP A 234 -16.52 -4.86 5.35
N PRO A 235 -17.28 -3.90 5.90
CA PRO A 235 -18.08 -2.96 5.11
C PRO A 235 -17.24 -1.93 4.33
N MET A 236 -15.91 -1.98 4.47
CA MET A 236 -14.96 -1.18 3.70
C MET A 236 -14.74 -1.74 2.27
N ASP A 237 -15.26 -2.94 2.00
CA ASP A 237 -15.10 -3.68 0.74
C ASP A 237 -16.27 -3.47 -0.26
N ASP A 238 -17.15 -2.49 -0.03
CA ASP A 238 -18.22 -2.20 -0.97
C ASP A 238 -17.67 -1.89 -2.37
N PRO A 239 -18.28 -2.46 -3.44
CA PRO A 239 -17.80 -2.28 -4.80
C PRO A 239 -17.82 -0.79 -5.17
N ILE A 240 -16.66 -0.28 -5.58
CA ILE A 240 -16.50 1.08 -6.08
C ILE A 240 -17.44 1.24 -7.29
N PRO A 241 -18.39 2.20 -7.28
CA PRO A 241 -19.13 2.54 -8.50
C PRO A 241 -18.15 3.20 -9.47
N PHE A 242 -17.69 2.47 -10.48
CA PHE A 242 -16.82 3.01 -11.52
C PHE A 242 -17.64 3.65 -12.66
N ALA A 243 -17.40 4.96 -12.84
CA ALA A 243 -17.13 5.60 -14.12
C ALA A 243 -18.11 5.40 -15.30
N SER A 244 -19.42 5.44 -15.08
CA SER A 244 -20.38 5.77 -16.15
C SER A 244 -20.47 7.27 -16.44
N GLU A 245 -19.72 8.14 -15.73
CA GLU A 245 -19.96 9.60 -15.76
C GLU A 245 -18.72 10.50 -15.91
N TRP A 246 -17.57 9.98 -16.36
CA TRP A 246 -16.49 10.85 -16.82
C TRP A 246 -16.72 11.21 -18.30
N ARG A 247 -17.49 12.28 -18.51
CA ARG A 247 -17.52 13.04 -19.78
C ARG A 247 -16.43 14.10 -19.79
#